data_AF-A0A316XF26-F1
#
_entry.id   AF-A0A316XF26-F1
#
_cell.length_a   1.000
_cell.length_b   1.000
_cell.length_c   1.000
_cell.angle_alpha   90.00
_cell.angle_beta   90.00
_cell.angle_gamma   90.00
#
_symmetry.space_group_name_H-M   'P 1'
#
loop_
_entity.id
_entity.type
_entity.pdbx_description
1 polymer ?
#
loop_
_entity_poly.entity_id
_entity_poly.type
_entity_poly.pdbx_seq_one_letter_code
_entity_poly.pdbx_strand_id
1 'polypeptide(L)'
;MATRITITDSGQIQVLNGPVAPDTPDDSLQRISDVYFAKKVTTNNGTRVSFTKIDSAHVQQDHNNQAIPYDSVLGKTVYLVIETSNMTDLSIDVVIRPSTDAMTQNTDTLQLMRFVSPDRYEAQRLFTVQVGNLDALNNNQGSHAHYSNLNDHSNKAIIKLQLRPDGRAIFDEWTERLAEGIINLEVAVERTDNNPCAYKDGSEEVNGAGIFLNDDTGRFRVVNKNIYTIHHGSNTYNTLTVINPDPERRRRIQKVVNNHSTEVIYFYYDQHDNEHRICSRIKESLTRKRRVNTIPPVAQRGTLLQTIDYTANRAAGENIDAHQLLVYSNGTLGDGATDKWYANQQGNVDLVDMDILANAGVGPQIFEAFNYNRDGVIIRYGFQHTRRRSIQPDLFAGFLGSLAQFRQEGHTHYIVSQGFSYADASCYPSAEHVNGEAGDLNLLTAQQDGVNTILTAANFDYDNQVILRNILFDYGFGSGRSENFSNTSNASTADDASTRLPHTTHTATPRHNNHLHVHGFTPISDIYA
;
A
#
# COMPACT_ATOMS: atom_id res chain seq x y z
N MET A 1 -27.33 46.87 6.48
CA MET A 1 -28.09 45.68 6.07
C MET A 1 -27.08 44.58 5.81
N ALA A 2 -27.06 43.55 6.65
CA ALA A 2 -26.11 42.45 6.56
C ALA A 2 -26.56 41.47 5.46
N THR A 3 -25.68 41.19 4.52
CA THR A 3 -25.92 40.23 3.45
C THR A 3 -25.69 38.82 4.00
N ARG A 4 -26.66 37.94 3.80
CA ARG A 4 -26.67 36.54 4.23
C ARG A 4 -25.88 35.70 3.21
N ILE A 5 -24.90 34.95 3.67
CA ILE A 5 -24.23 33.88 2.93
C ILE A 5 -24.58 32.58 3.67
N THR A 6 -24.91 31.52 2.94
CA THR A 6 -25.26 30.21 3.52
C THR A 6 -24.63 29.15 2.62
N ILE A 7 -23.90 28.20 3.19
CA ILE A 7 -23.44 27.03 2.44
C ILE A 7 -24.68 26.23 2.01
N THR A 8 -24.92 26.13 0.71
CA THR A 8 -25.91 25.20 0.12
C THR A 8 -25.19 24.05 -0.57
N ASP A 9 -25.89 22.92 -0.78
CA ASP A 9 -25.42 21.72 -1.51
C ASP A 9 -24.95 22.00 -2.98
N SER A 10 -25.02 23.25 -3.43
CA SER A 10 -24.67 23.72 -4.78
C SER A 10 -23.45 24.66 -4.85
N GLY A 11 -22.73 24.90 -3.75
CA GLY A 11 -21.34 25.40 -3.80
C GLY A 11 -21.05 26.84 -4.23
N GLN A 12 -21.98 27.81 -4.18
CA GLN A 12 -21.70 29.21 -4.58
C GLN A 12 -21.51 30.19 -3.41
N ILE A 13 -20.46 31.05 -3.46
CA ILE A 13 -20.24 32.21 -2.56
C ILE A 13 -19.69 33.42 -3.37
N GLN A 14 -20.09 34.65 -3.03
CA GLN A 14 -19.68 35.94 -3.62
C GLN A 14 -18.98 36.85 -2.58
N VAL A 15 -17.99 37.66 -2.98
CA VAL A 15 -17.05 38.44 -2.12
C VAL A 15 -17.46 39.90 -1.92
N LEU A 16 -17.14 40.52 -0.75
CA LEU A 16 -16.85 41.97 -0.61
C LEU A 16 -15.96 42.32 0.63
N ASN A 17 -15.26 43.46 0.52
CA ASN A 17 -14.09 43.93 1.30
C ASN A 17 -14.27 44.14 2.83
N GLY A 18 -13.20 43.88 3.60
CA GLY A 18 -13.16 44.00 5.07
C GLY A 18 -12.68 45.35 5.63
N PRO A 19 -12.94 45.65 6.92
CA PRO A 19 -12.38 46.81 7.61
C PRO A 19 -11.03 46.51 8.30
N VAL A 20 -10.37 47.59 8.71
CA VAL A 20 -9.00 47.69 9.26
C VAL A 20 -8.94 47.23 10.72
N ALA A 21 -7.87 46.50 11.06
CA ALA A 21 -7.60 45.85 12.35
C ALA A 21 -7.30 46.80 13.52
N PRO A 22 -7.52 46.36 14.78
CA PRO A 22 -6.75 46.76 15.95
C PRO A 22 -5.67 45.75 16.34
N ASP A 23 -4.58 46.26 16.93
CA ASP A 23 -3.40 45.54 17.41
C ASP A 23 -3.66 44.77 18.72
N THR A 24 -4.37 43.63 18.66
CA THR A 24 -4.13 42.41 19.48
C THR A 24 -5.26 41.40 19.22
N PRO A 25 -4.99 40.10 19.04
CA PRO A 25 -6.04 39.08 19.00
C PRO A 25 -6.76 39.04 20.35
N ASP A 26 -8.07 39.29 20.35
CA ASP A 26 -8.91 39.01 21.51
C ASP A 26 -9.02 37.48 21.68
N ASP A 27 -8.48 36.97 22.78
CA ASP A 27 -8.43 35.54 23.12
C ASP A 27 -9.79 35.00 23.59
N SER A 28 -10.84 35.82 23.59
CA SER A 28 -12.22 35.40 23.84
C SER A 28 -13.02 35.02 22.58
N LEU A 29 -12.48 35.29 21.38
CA LEU A 29 -13.18 35.03 20.13
C LEU A 29 -13.36 33.54 19.87
N GLN A 30 -14.53 33.17 19.36
CA GLN A 30 -14.79 31.83 18.82
C GLN A 30 -14.13 31.74 17.46
N ARG A 31 -13.03 30.98 17.40
CA ARG A 31 -12.09 31.02 16.28
C ARG A 31 -11.86 29.66 15.68
N ILE A 32 -11.86 29.59 14.35
CA ILE A 32 -11.22 28.53 13.58
C ILE A 32 -9.88 29.06 13.09
N SER A 33 -8.80 28.66 13.75
CA SER A 33 -7.46 29.20 13.52
C SER A 33 -6.77 28.55 12.34
N ASP A 34 -6.99 27.25 12.13
CA ASP A 34 -6.32 26.49 11.08
C ASP A 34 -7.17 25.31 10.62
N VAL A 35 -6.99 24.93 9.35
CA VAL A 35 -7.64 23.79 8.71
C VAL A 35 -6.63 23.12 7.79
N TYR A 36 -6.30 21.85 8.06
CA TYR A 36 -5.30 21.13 7.30
C TYR A 36 -5.60 19.65 7.19
N PHE A 37 -5.15 19.06 6.07
CA PHE A 37 -5.07 17.62 5.96
C PHE A 37 -3.83 17.09 6.69
N ALA A 38 -3.97 15.94 7.33
CA ALA A 38 -2.95 15.31 8.12
C ALA A 38 -2.91 13.80 7.94
N LYS A 39 -1.74 13.22 8.24
CA LYS A 39 -1.62 11.82 8.64
C LYS A 39 -1.64 11.71 10.17
N LYS A 40 -2.25 10.65 10.68
CA LYS A 40 -2.17 10.28 12.10
C LYS A 40 -0.77 9.74 12.39
N VAL A 41 -0.22 10.14 13.52
CA VAL A 41 1.02 9.57 14.07
C VAL A 41 0.74 9.16 15.50
N THR A 42 1.24 8.00 15.88
CA THR A 42 1.17 7.48 17.24
C THR A 42 2.58 7.28 17.80
N THR A 43 2.74 7.56 19.08
CA THR A 43 4.00 7.42 19.80
C THR A 43 3.75 6.73 21.14
N ASN A 44 4.82 6.46 21.89
CA ASN A 44 4.76 5.77 23.18
C ASN A 44 3.99 4.44 23.08
N ASN A 45 4.40 3.58 22.15
CA ASN A 45 3.76 2.27 21.89
C ASN A 45 2.25 2.39 21.61
N GLY A 46 1.86 3.39 20.81
CA GLY A 46 0.46 3.60 20.42
C GLY A 46 -0.42 4.34 21.44
N THR A 47 0.14 4.79 22.57
CA THR A 47 -0.63 5.43 23.65
C THR A 47 -0.71 6.95 23.55
N ARG A 48 -0.01 7.58 22.61
CA ARG A 48 -0.17 9.00 22.29
C ARG A 48 -0.45 9.17 20.82
N VAL A 49 -1.31 10.13 20.48
CA VAL A 49 -1.68 10.46 19.11
C VAL A 49 -1.34 11.91 18.79
N SER A 50 -0.94 12.16 17.55
CA SER A 50 -0.76 13.49 16.99
C SER A 50 -1.06 13.47 15.49
N PHE A 51 -1.08 14.66 14.89
CA PHE A 51 -1.36 14.85 13.48
C PHE A 51 -0.20 15.59 12.83
N THR A 52 0.30 15.06 11.71
CA THR A 52 1.32 15.73 10.91
C THR A 52 0.68 16.23 9.64
N LYS A 53 0.83 17.53 9.36
CA LYS A 53 0.33 18.18 8.13
C LYS A 53 0.91 17.49 6.89
N ILE A 54 0.07 17.38 5.85
CA ILE A 54 0.42 16.71 4.59
C ILE A 54 0.09 17.58 3.37
N ASP A 55 0.85 18.65 3.18
CA ASP A 55 0.62 19.64 2.10
C ASP A 55 1.91 19.92 1.31
N SER A 56 1.84 20.82 0.33
CA SER A 56 2.96 21.19 -0.53
C SER A 56 4.13 21.87 0.19
N ALA A 57 3.94 22.38 1.41
CA ALA A 57 5.01 22.95 2.23
C ALA A 57 5.76 21.87 3.04
N HIS A 58 5.21 20.65 3.09
CA HIS A 58 5.81 19.50 3.74
C HIS A 58 6.39 18.53 2.70
N VAL A 59 7.41 17.78 3.11
CA VAL A 59 8.01 16.73 2.28
C VAL A 59 7.63 15.36 2.84
N GLN A 60 7.42 14.40 1.95
CA GLN A 60 7.46 12.98 2.31
C GLN A 60 8.79 12.40 1.85
N GLN A 61 9.15 11.23 2.35
CA GLN A 61 10.39 10.57 1.93
C GLN A 61 10.07 9.31 1.15
N ASP A 62 10.82 9.08 0.07
CA ASP A 62 10.75 7.84 -0.68
C ASP A 62 11.51 6.69 0.04
N HIS A 63 11.68 5.57 -0.68
CA HIS A 63 12.39 4.40 -0.19
C HIS A 63 13.90 4.59 -0.02
N ASN A 64 14.48 5.57 -0.72
CA ASN A 64 15.90 5.95 -0.61
C ASN A 64 16.12 7.05 0.42
N ASN A 65 15.09 7.36 1.23
CA ASN A 65 15.10 8.45 2.18
C ASN A 65 15.27 9.84 1.54
N GLN A 66 15.00 9.96 0.24
CA GLN A 66 15.04 11.23 -0.49
C GLN A 66 13.75 12.00 -0.22
N ALA A 67 13.90 13.29 0.06
CA ALA A 67 12.76 14.18 0.20
C ALA A 67 12.08 14.36 -1.16
N ILE A 68 10.79 14.04 -1.21
CA ILE A 68 9.93 14.22 -2.37
C ILE A 68 8.73 15.09 -1.98
N PRO A 69 8.07 15.75 -2.94
CA PRO A 69 6.88 16.54 -2.65
C PRO A 69 5.79 15.67 -1.98
N TYR A 70 5.09 16.24 -0.99
CA TYR A 70 3.93 15.54 -0.42
C TYR A 70 2.75 15.63 -1.38
N ASP A 71 2.43 14.50 -2.00
CA ASP A 71 1.27 14.32 -2.86
C ASP A 71 0.42 13.20 -2.26
N SER A 72 -0.80 13.54 -1.86
CA SER A 72 -1.78 12.53 -1.44
C SER A 72 -2.37 11.86 -2.66
N VAL A 73 -2.93 10.67 -2.49
CA VAL A 73 -3.41 9.86 -3.62
C VAL A 73 -4.92 9.65 -3.51
N LEU A 74 -5.61 9.71 -4.64
CA LEU A 74 -7.01 9.29 -4.72
C LEU A 74 -7.19 7.87 -4.13
N GLY A 75 -8.24 7.68 -3.33
CA GLY A 75 -8.49 6.45 -2.58
C GLY A 75 -7.81 6.36 -1.20
N LYS A 76 -6.80 7.20 -0.92
CA LYS A 76 -6.09 7.19 0.36
C LYS A 76 -6.97 7.68 1.51
N THR A 77 -6.80 7.10 2.69
CA THR A 77 -7.40 7.61 3.93
C THR A 77 -6.54 8.74 4.50
N VAL A 78 -7.17 9.86 4.86
CA VAL A 78 -6.52 11.03 5.45
C VAL A 78 -7.37 11.58 6.60
N TYR A 79 -6.77 12.45 7.41
CA TYR A 79 -7.46 13.22 8.43
C TYR A 79 -7.58 14.66 7.98
N LEU A 80 -8.73 15.28 8.17
CA LEU A 80 -8.91 16.72 8.12
C LEU A 80 -9.04 17.22 9.57
N VAL A 81 -8.14 18.10 9.96
CA VAL A 81 -8.05 18.65 11.33
C VAL A 81 -8.38 20.12 11.27
N ILE A 82 -9.29 20.54 12.15
CA ILE A 82 -9.74 21.92 12.31
C ILE A 82 -9.36 22.35 13.71
N GLU A 83 -8.44 23.31 13.82
CA GLU A 83 -7.99 23.84 15.10
C GLU A 83 -8.83 25.05 15.49
N THR A 84 -9.26 25.08 16.75
CA THR A 84 -10.19 26.09 17.24
C THR A 84 -9.79 26.65 18.60
N SER A 85 -10.37 27.79 18.94
CA SER A 85 -10.35 28.40 20.27
C SER A 85 -11.75 28.81 20.68
N ASN A 86 -12.11 28.60 21.95
CA ASN A 86 -13.43 28.94 22.54
C ASN A 86 -14.65 28.30 21.85
N MET A 87 -14.46 27.14 21.19
CA MET A 87 -15.50 26.45 20.41
C MET A 87 -15.78 25.02 20.85
N THR A 88 -15.32 24.59 22.03
CA THR A 88 -15.58 23.23 22.55
C THR A 88 -17.08 22.91 22.54
N ASP A 89 -17.42 21.69 22.13
CA ASP A 89 -18.79 21.17 21.97
C ASP A 89 -19.64 21.83 20.86
N LEU A 90 -19.12 22.85 20.16
CA LEU A 90 -19.80 23.42 18.99
C LEU A 90 -19.59 22.53 17.76
N SER A 91 -20.53 22.62 16.82
CA SER A 91 -20.46 21.91 15.54
C SER A 91 -19.99 22.81 14.41
N ILE A 92 -19.16 22.24 13.54
CA ILE A 92 -18.61 22.86 12.34
C ILE A 92 -19.08 22.06 11.13
N ASP A 93 -19.62 22.78 10.16
CA ASP A 93 -19.97 22.29 8.84
C ASP A 93 -18.80 22.53 7.89
N VAL A 94 -18.47 21.51 7.09
CA VAL A 94 -17.28 21.49 6.24
C VAL A 94 -17.66 21.00 4.85
N VAL A 95 -17.14 21.67 3.82
CA VAL A 95 -17.18 21.21 2.43
C VAL A 95 -15.78 21.23 1.84
N ILE A 96 -15.48 20.24 0.99
CA ILE A 96 -14.18 20.09 0.32
C ILE A 96 -14.42 20.18 -1.18
N ARG A 97 -13.64 21.01 -1.88
CA ARG A 97 -13.81 21.24 -3.31
C ARG A 97 -12.46 21.27 -4.04
N PRO A 98 -12.42 20.93 -5.34
CA PRO A 98 -11.19 21.10 -6.10
C PRO A 98 -10.97 22.59 -6.40
N SER A 99 -9.70 23.01 -6.44
CA SER A 99 -9.33 24.40 -6.75
C SER A 99 -9.58 24.78 -8.22
N THR A 100 -9.73 23.79 -9.09
CA THR A 100 -9.98 23.95 -10.53
C THR A 100 -10.91 22.85 -11.05
N ASP A 101 -11.37 22.99 -12.28
CA ASP A 101 -12.25 22.04 -12.98
C ASP A 101 -11.54 20.78 -13.52
N ALA A 102 -10.24 20.64 -13.28
CA ALA A 102 -9.41 19.59 -13.88
C ALA A 102 -9.82 18.15 -13.48
N MET A 103 -10.50 17.97 -12.35
CA MET A 103 -10.94 16.64 -11.87
C MET A 103 -12.44 16.38 -12.08
N THR A 104 -13.30 17.39 -11.92
CA THR A 104 -14.77 17.22 -11.90
C THR A 104 -15.53 18.04 -12.94
N GLN A 105 -14.85 18.71 -13.87
CA GLN A 105 -15.42 19.68 -14.85
C GLN A 105 -15.99 20.96 -14.25
N ASN A 106 -15.96 21.10 -12.94
CA ASN A 106 -16.40 22.25 -12.18
C ASN A 106 -15.59 22.34 -10.88
N THR A 107 -15.92 23.30 -10.02
CA THR A 107 -15.33 23.43 -8.68
C THR A 107 -16.34 23.10 -7.58
N ASP A 108 -17.31 22.22 -7.89
CA ASP A 108 -18.36 21.84 -6.96
C ASP A 108 -17.81 21.01 -5.80
N THR A 109 -18.60 20.91 -4.74
CA THR A 109 -18.23 20.13 -3.56
C THR A 109 -18.07 18.66 -3.91
N LEU A 110 -16.95 18.08 -3.51
CA LEU A 110 -16.67 16.67 -3.68
C LEU A 110 -17.54 15.85 -2.73
N GLN A 111 -18.11 14.77 -3.26
CA GLN A 111 -18.65 13.71 -2.42
C GLN A 111 -17.50 12.76 -2.07
N LEU A 112 -17.15 12.69 -0.79
CA LEU A 112 -16.07 11.83 -0.29
C LEU A 112 -16.58 10.86 0.77
N MET A 113 -15.86 9.76 0.96
CA MET A 113 -16.20 8.75 1.96
C MET A 113 -15.75 9.18 3.36
N ARG A 114 -16.70 9.58 4.22
CA ARG A 114 -16.48 9.91 5.63
C ARG A 114 -16.47 8.66 6.50
N PHE A 115 -15.52 8.54 7.42
CA PHE A 115 -15.58 7.56 8.49
C PHE A 115 -16.71 7.90 9.48
N VAL A 116 -17.59 6.94 9.75
CA VAL A 116 -18.70 7.10 10.70
C VAL A 116 -18.57 6.14 11.87
N SER A 117 -18.15 4.91 11.59
CA SER A 117 -17.85 3.90 12.60
C SER A 117 -16.78 2.95 12.05
N PRO A 118 -16.17 2.09 12.90
CA PRO A 118 -15.03 1.26 12.49
C PRO A 118 -15.23 0.50 11.18
N ASP A 119 -16.44 -0.01 10.94
CA ASP A 119 -16.77 -0.85 9.79
C ASP A 119 -17.50 -0.08 8.69
N ARG A 120 -17.63 1.25 8.82
CA ARG A 120 -18.54 2.04 7.99
C ARG A 120 -17.96 3.38 7.56
N TYR A 121 -17.93 3.55 6.25
CA TYR A 121 -17.79 4.85 5.61
C TYR A 121 -19.09 5.23 4.89
N GLU A 122 -19.41 6.52 4.85
CA GLU A 122 -20.57 7.07 4.16
C GLU A 122 -20.16 8.17 3.19
N ALA A 123 -20.80 8.22 2.03
CA ALA A 123 -20.59 9.29 1.06
C ALA A 123 -21.21 10.60 1.56
N GLN A 124 -20.41 11.64 1.76
CA GLN A 124 -20.87 12.95 2.22
C GLN A 124 -20.27 14.08 1.37
N ARG A 125 -21.07 15.11 1.11
CA ARG A 125 -20.62 16.39 0.56
C ARG A 125 -20.41 17.43 1.66
N LEU A 126 -21.35 17.46 2.60
CA LEU A 126 -21.31 18.28 3.81
C LEU A 126 -20.94 17.39 5.00
N PHE A 127 -19.83 17.73 5.66
CA PHE A 127 -19.37 17.03 6.86
C PHE A 127 -19.67 17.91 8.07
N THR A 128 -20.56 17.46 8.94
CA THR A 128 -20.78 18.09 10.25
C THR A 128 -19.97 17.34 11.32
N VAL A 129 -19.12 18.07 12.04
CA VAL A 129 -18.24 17.54 13.10
C VAL A 129 -18.30 18.42 14.34
N GLN A 130 -18.29 17.81 15.52
CA GLN A 130 -18.27 18.52 16.79
C GLN A 130 -16.81 18.73 17.26
N VAL A 131 -16.49 19.93 17.73
CA VAL A 131 -15.19 20.24 18.34
C VAL A 131 -15.04 19.47 19.64
N GLY A 132 -13.92 18.76 19.78
CA GLY A 132 -13.64 17.89 20.93
C GLY A 132 -14.22 16.48 20.80
N ASN A 133 -15.01 16.18 19.76
CA ASN A 133 -15.36 14.79 19.45
C ASN A 133 -14.17 14.10 18.77
N LEU A 134 -13.75 12.96 19.34
CA LEU A 134 -12.56 12.22 18.93
C LEU A 134 -12.90 10.86 18.30
N ASP A 135 -14.13 10.64 17.85
CA ASP A 135 -14.57 9.36 17.27
C ASP A 135 -13.83 8.98 16.00
N ALA A 136 -13.28 9.95 15.27
CA ALA A 136 -12.38 9.72 14.15
C ALA A 136 -11.10 8.92 14.52
N LEU A 137 -10.80 8.84 15.82
CA LEU A 137 -9.67 8.09 16.39
C LEU A 137 -10.06 6.71 16.93
N ASN A 138 -11.33 6.31 16.82
CA ASN A 138 -11.80 5.02 17.29
C ASN A 138 -11.04 3.86 16.64
N ASN A 139 -10.67 2.89 17.46
CA ASN A 139 -10.20 1.59 16.99
C ASN A 139 -11.39 0.72 16.51
N ASN A 140 -11.11 -0.52 16.14
CA ASN A 140 -12.09 -1.51 15.67
C ASN A 140 -13.14 -1.91 16.72
N GLN A 141 -12.97 -1.51 17.98
CA GLN A 141 -13.94 -1.67 19.06
C GLN A 141 -14.75 -0.40 19.32
N GLY A 142 -14.61 0.63 18.47
CA GLY A 142 -15.29 1.91 18.66
C GLY A 142 -14.73 2.74 19.82
N SER A 143 -13.46 2.54 20.19
CA SER A 143 -12.85 3.24 21.33
C SER A 143 -11.55 3.94 20.99
N HIS A 144 -11.36 5.14 21.54
CA HIS A 144 -10.11 5.90 21.52
C HIS A 144 -9.49 6.08 22.92
N ALA A 145 -10.02 5.41 23.95
CA ALA A 145 -9.62 5.59 25.35
C ALA A 145 -8.18 5.12 25.68
N HIS A 146 -7.55 4.38 24.77
CA HIS A 146 -6.17 3.94 24.91
C HIS A 146 -5.14 5.07 24.67
N TYR A 147 -5.58 6.21 24.09
CA TYR A 147 -4.75 7.39 23.99
C TYR A 147 -4.76 8.19 25.30
N SER A 148 -3.56 8.48 25.81
CA SER A 148 -3.31 9.19 27.07
C SER A 148 -3.35 10.71 26.94
N ASN A 149 -3.38 11.24 25.72
CA ASN A 149 -3.23 12.67 25.43
C ASN A 149 -4.42 13.28 24.70
N LEU A 150 -5.61 12.69 24.84
CA LEU A 150 -6.84 13.16 24.18
C LEU A 150 -7.18 14.62 24.54
N ASN A 151 -6.83 15.08 25.73
CA ASN A 151 -7.00 16.47 26.15
C ASN A 151 -6.24 17.48 25.26
N ASP A 152 -5.15 17.07 24.61
CA ASP A 152 -4.39 17.90 23.66
C ASP A 152 -5.20 18.18 22.37
N HIS A 153 -6.34 17.52 22.21
CA HIS A 153 -7.20 17.56 21.02
C HIS A 153 -8.63 18.05 21.33
N SER A 154 -8.92 18.52 22.55
CA SER A 154 -10.25 18.98 22.95
C SER A 154 -10.73 20.23 22.19
N ASN A 155 -9.78 20.99 21.63
CA ASN A 155 -10.03 22.18 20.83
C ASN A 155 -9.96 21.90 19.32
N LYS A 156 -10.03 20.63 18.92
CA LYS A 156 -9.97 20.22 17.51
C LYS A 156 -11.27 19.57 17.07
N ALA A 157 -11.70 19.86 15.86
CA ALA A 157 -12.66 19.03 15.15
C ALA A 157 -11.89 18.14 14.17
N ILE A 158 -12.15 16.82 14.18
CA ILE A 158 -11.34 15.84 13.46
C ILE A 158 -12.24 14.98 12.58
N ILE A 159 -11.96 14.94 11.28
CA ILE A 159 -12.67 14.11 10.31
C ILE A 159 -11.68 13.11 9.72
N LYS A 160 -11.98 11.81 9.82
CA LYS A 160 -11.29 10.76 9.04
C LYS A 160 -12.08 10.52 7.75
N LEU A 161 -11.43 10.59 6.59
CA LEU A 161 -12.09 10.41 5.29
C LEU A 161 -11.19 9.71 4.27
N GLN A 162 -11.80 9.14 3.23
CA GLN A 162 -11.07 8.61 2.07
C GLN A 162 -11.26 9.56 0.88
N LEU A 163 -10.16 9.81 0.15
CA LEU A 163 -10.13 10.71 -1.01
C LEU A 163 -10.73 10.07 -2.25
N ARG A 164 -11.99 9.65 -2.18
CA ARG A 164 -12.69 8.95 -3.25
C ARG A 164 -14.22 9.09 -3.11
N PRO A 165 -14.98 9.00 -4.20
CA PRO A 165 -16.42 8.84 -4.17
C PRO A 165 -16.80 7.40 -3.82
N ASP A 166 -18.10 7.14 -3.58
CA ASP A 166 -18.64 5.81 -3.30
C ASP A 166 -18.70 4.90 -4.53
N GLY A 167 -18.98 5.47 -5.70
CA GLY A 167 -19.19 4.75 -6.94
C GLY A 167 -17.94 4.64 -7.81
N ARG A 168 -17.72 3.43 -8.36
CA ARG A 168 -16.62 3.14 -9.30
C ARG A 168 -16.63 4.06 -10.52
N ALA A 169 -17.80 4.30 -11.12
CA ALA A 169 -17.91 5.11 -12.34
C ALA A 169 -17.42 6.55 -12.13
N ILE A 170 -17.80 7.19 -11.01
CA ILE A 170 -17.36 8.56 -10.68
C ILE A 170 -15.85 8.57 -10.40
N PHE A 171 -15.34 7.55 -9.71
CA PHE A 171 -13.90 7.43 -9.48
C PHE A 171 -13.13 7.29 -10.81
N ASP A 172 -13.59 6.44 -11.72
CA ASP A 172 -12.98 6.29 -13.04
C ASP A 172 -12.98 7.62 -13.81
N GLU A 173 -14.09 8.36 -13.81
CA GLU A 173 -14.16 9.71 -14.41
C GLU A 173 -13.13 10.69 -13.80
N TRP A 174 -13.00 10.72 -12.47
CA TRP A 174 -11.98 11.55 -11.80
C TRP A 174 -10.58 11.16 -12.23
N THR A 175 -10.29 9.85 -12.26
CA THR A 175 -8.96 9.33 -12.59
C THR A 175 -8.59 9.52 -14.06
N GLU A 176 -9.55 9.42 -14.98
CA GLU A 176 -9.36 9.67 -16.42
C GLU A 176 -9.02 11.13 -16.66
N ARG A 177 -9.76 12.05 -16.04
CA ARG A 177 -9.56 13.50 -16.18
C ARG A 177 -8.27 13.97 -15.56
N LEU A 178 -7.99 13.51 -14.34
CA LEU A 178 -6.77 13.86 -13.63
C LEU A 178 -5.54 13.29 -14.37
N ALA A 179 -5.65 12.12 -15.01
CA ALA A 179 -4.58 11.46 -15.76
C ALA A 179 -3.27 11.36 -14.95
N GLU A 180 -2.19 12.00 -15.37
CA GLU A 180 -0.92 12.11 -14.60
C GLU A 180 -0.78 13.44 -13.85
N GLY A 181 -1.82 14.27 -13.87
CA GLY A 181 -1.88 15.58 -13.28
C GLY A 181 -2.04 15.57 -11.75
N ILE A 182 -2.10 16.79 -11.23
CA ILE A 182 -2.22 17.10 -9.80
C ILE A 182 -3.38 18.08 -9.64
N ILE A 183 -4.23 17.88 -8.64
CA ILE A 183 -5.28 18.82 -8.24
C ILE A 183 -5.06 19.28 -6.81
N ASN A 184 -5.30 20.56 -6.52
CA ASN A 184 -5.33 21.06 -5.14
C ASN A 184 -6.76 21.03 -4.61
N LEU A 185 -6.92 20.75 -3.32
CA LEU A 185 -8.22 20.86 -2.66
C LEU A 185 -8.27 22.09 -1.75
N GLU A 186 -9.42 22.74 -1.75
CA GLU A 186 -9.78 23.82 -0.84
C GLU A 186 -10.83 23.32 0.16
N VAL A 187 -10.86 23.94 1.35
CA VAL A 187 -11.83 23.62 2.39
C VAL A 187 -12.56 24.88 2.80
N ALA A 188 -13.89 24.84 2.75
CA ALA A 188 -14.72 25.88 3.36
C ALA A 188 -15.36 25.35 4.64
N VAL A 189 -15.32 26.15 5.69
CA VAL A 189 -15.82 25.80 7.03
C VAL A 189 -16.71 26.90 7.57
N GLU A 190 -17.78 26.51 8.24
CA GLU A 190 -18.71 27.43 8.92
C GLU A 190 -19.22 26.77 10.19
N ARG A 191 -19.65 27.55 11.17
CA ARG A 191 -20.38 26.99 12.31
C ARG A 191 -21.75 26.50 11.88
N THR A 192 -22.15 25.31 12.32
CA THR A 192 -23.47 24.73 11.98
C THR A 192 -24.65 25.60 12.45
N ASP A 193 -24.48 26.35 13.54
CA ASP A 193 -25.51 27.25 14.07
C ASP A 193 -25.58 28.61 13.34
N ASN A 194 -24.70 28.84 12.35
CA ASN A 194 -24.58 30.08 11.57
C ASN A 194 -24.31 31.34 12.40
N ASN A 195 -23.82 31.20 13.63
CA ASN A 195 -23.37 32.33 14.41
C ASN A 195 -21.98 32.82 13.91
N PRO A 196 -21.63 34.10 14.13
CA PRO A 196 -20.33 34.64 13.74
C PRO A 196 -19.14 33.81 14.25
N CYS A 197 -18.05 33.80 13.48
CA CYS A 197 -16.80 33.13 13.82
C CYS A 197 -15.61 33.92 13.28
N ALA A 198 -14.50 33.94 14.02
CA ALA A 198 -13.23 34.47 13.54
C ALA A 198 -12.46 33.38 12.76
N TYR A 199 -11.84 33.74 11.64
CA TYR A 199 -11.08 32.82 10.80
C TYR A 199 -9.61 33.24 10.71
N LYS A 200 -8.70 32.26 10.75
CA LYS A 200 -7.24 32.48 10.70
C LYS A 200 -6.83 33.49 11.78
N ASP A 201 -6.09 34.54 11.41
CA ASP A 201 -5.64 35.63 12.28
C ASP A 201 -6.62 36.82 12.34
N GLY A 202 -7.86 36.67 11.85
CA GLY A 202 -8.84 37.76 11.85
C GLY A 202 -9.18 38.27 13.26
N SER A 203 -9.28 39.59 13.42
CA SER A 203 -9.53 40.23 14.72
C SER A 203 -11.01 40.33 15.11
N GLU A 204 -11.93 39.87 14.26
CA GLU A 204 -13.38 39.99 14.45
C GLU A 204 -14.09 38.67 14.09
N GLU A 205 -15.21 38.40 14.75
CA GLU A 205 -16.14 37.35 14.35
C GLU A 205 -17.04 37.84 13.21
N VAL A 206 -17.08 37.11 12.11
CA VAL A 206 -17.87 37.45 10.93
C VAL A 206 -18.88 36.35 10.61
N ASN A 207 -20.00 36.72 9.99
CA ASN A 207 -20.96 35.75 9.48
C ASN A 207 -20.46 35.13 8.17
N GLY A 208 -20.84 33.88 7.91
CA GLY A 208 -20.48 33.16 6.70
C GLY A 208 -19.27 32.25 6.87
N ALA A 209 -18.93 31.52 5.80
CA ALA A 209 -17.88 30.52 5.79
C ALA A 209 -16.47 31.11 5.62
N GLY A 210 -15.50 30.55 6.34
CA GLY A 210 -14.07 30.76 6.12
C GLY A 210 -13.53 29.77 5.09
N ILE A 211 -12.61 30.22 4.24
CA ILE A 211 -11.96 29.39 3.22
C ILE A 211 -10.48 29.20 3.57
N PHE A 212 -10.04 27.95 3.53
CA PHE A 212 -8.70 27.50 3.84
C PHE A 212 -8.11 26.69 2.67
N LEU A 213 -6.78 26.59 2.64
CA LEU A 213 -6.02 25.90 1.59
C LEU A 213 -6.25 26.46 0.18
N ASN A 214 -6.67 27.72 0.09
CA ASN A 214 -6.97 28.44 -1.16
C ASN A 214 -5.85 29.42 -1.57
N ASP A 215 -4.68 29.31 -0.96
CA ASP A 215 -3.50 30.12 -1.25
C ASP A 215 -2.24 29.25 -1.39
N ASP A 216 -1.10 29.87 -1.70
CA ASP A 216 0.15 29.16 -2.02
C ASP A 216 1.01 28.80 -0.79
N THR A 217 0.54 29.05 0.43
CA THR A 217 1.34 28.82 1.65
C THR A 217 1.44 27.35 2.06
N GLY A 218 0.59 26.49 1.51
CA GLY A 218 0.59 25.04 1.76
C GLY A 218 -0.65 24.38 1.14
N ARG A 219 -0.57 24.00 -0.13
CA ARG A 219 -1.70 23.41 -0.86
C ARG A 219 -1.79 21.91 -0.60
N PHE A 220 -2.99 21.41 -0.34
CA PHE A 220 -3.23 19.97 -0.29
C PHE A 220 -3.35 19.41 -1.71
N ARG A 221 -2.31 18.70 -2.14
CA ARG A 221 -2.21 18.14 -3.50
C ARG A 221 -2.67 16.69 -3.53
N VAL A 222 -3.46 16.36 -4.55
CA VAL A 222 -3.97 15.02 -4.81
C VAL A 222 -3.58 14.57 -6.21
N VAL A 223 -3.10 13.33 -6.31
CA VAL A 223 -2.63 12.70 -7.54
C VAL A 223 -3.31 11.37 -7.80
N ASN A 224 -3.13 10.91 -9.04
CA ASN A 224 -3.77 9.74 -9.60
C ASN A 224 -2.80 8.53 -9.67
N LYS A 225 -2.91 7.58 -8.73
CA LYS A 225 -2.04 6.39 -8.68
C LYS A 225 -2.83 5.15 -8.27
N ASN A 226 -2.27 3.97 -8.49
CA ASN A 226 -2.75 2.74 -7.85
C ASN A 226 -2.18 2.68 -6.44
N ILE A 227 -2.99 2.34 -5.45
CA ILE A 227 -2.51 2.20 -4.07
C ILE A 227 -2.77 0.81 -3.51
N TYR A 228 -1.79 0.30 -2.77
CA TYR A 228 -1.93 -0.83 -1.89
C TYR A 228 -1.72 -0.35 -0.47
N THR A 229 -2.72 -0.60 0.38
CA THR A 229 -2.67 -0.32 1.81
C THR A 229 -2.53 -1.66 2.53
N ILE A 230 -1.41 -1.85 3.20
CA ILE A 230 -1.00 -3.08 3.86
C ILE A 230 -1.00 -2.82 5.37
N HIS A 231 -1.68 -3.64 6.15
CA HIS A 231 -1.76 -3.49 7.60
C HIS A 231 -1.00 -4.60 8.30
N HIS A 232 -0.31 -4.27 9.40
CA HIS A 232 0.19 -5.25 10.35
C HIS A 232 -0.96 -6.12 10.90
N GLY A 233 -0.71 -7.41 11.15
CA GLY A 233 -1.74 -8.35 11.63
C GLY A 233 -2.42 -7.97 12.94
N SER A 234 -1.70 -7.26 13.81
CA SER A 234 -2.21 -6.73 15.09
C SER A 234 -2.73 -5.29 15.02
N ASN A 235 -2.81 -4.67 13.83
CA ASN A 235 -3.40 -3.34 13.70
C ASN A 235 -4.91 -3.43 14.03
N THR A 236 -5.32 -2.72 15.07
CA THR A 236 -6.73 -2.66 15.53
C THR A 236 -7.41 -1.35 15.13
N TYR A 237 -6.76 -0.45 14.40
CA TYR A 237 -7.29 0.89 14.11
C TYR A 237 -8.09 0.97 12.82
N ASN A 238 -8.02 -0.09 12.03
CA ASN A 238 -8.80 -0.25 10.82
C ASN A 238 -9.57 -1.56 10.91
N THR A 239 -10.83 -1.53 10.51
CA THR A 239 -11.59 -2.75 10.31
C THR A 239 -11.14 -3.39 9.02
N LEU A 240 -10.65 -4.63 9.17
CA LEU A 240 -10.23 -5.48 8.08
C LEU A 240 -11.27 -6.56 7.87
N THR A 241 -11.66 -6.82 6.62
CA THR A 241 -12.64 -7.85 6.28
C THR A 241 -12.21 -9.20 6.82
N VAL A 242 -13.07 -9.86 7.60
CA VAL A 242 -12.86 -11.24 8.03
C VAL A 242 -13.02 -12.17 6.82
N ILE A 243 -11.99 -12.94 6.50
CA ILE A 243 -11.92 -13.88 5.38
C ILE A 243 -11.97 -15.35 5.83
N ASN A 244 -11.75 -15.61 7.11
CA ASN A 244 -12.06 -16.89 7.76
C ASN A 244 -12.47 -16.57 9.21
N PRO A 245 -13.60 -17.04 9.72
CA PRO A 245 -14.00 -16.79 11.11
C PRO A 245 -13.31 -17.70 12.14
N ASP A 246 -12.75 -18.85 11.75
CA ASP A 246 -12.18 -19.83 12.70
C ASP A 246 -10.91 -20.55 12.14
N PRO A 247 -9.71 -20.27 12.69
CA PRO A 247 -9.41 -19.08 13.51
C PRO A 247 -9.68 -17.81 12.71
N GLU A 248 -10.01 -16.71 13.39
CA GLU A 248 -10.29 -15.45 12.72
C GLU A 248 -9.07 -14.98 11.92
N ARG A 249 -9.24 -14.88 10.60
CA ARG A 249 -8.26 -14.33 9.67
C ARG A 249 -8.88 -13.13 8.98
N ARG A 250 -8.16 -12.02 9.01
CA ARG A 250 -8.58 -10.75 8.41
C ARG A 250 -7.74 -10.44 7.19
N ARG A 251 -8.35 -9.83 6.17
CA ARG A 251 -7.66 -9.38 4.97
C ARG A 251 -6.80 -8.16 5.30
N ARG A 252 -5.48 -8.36 5.33
CA ARG A 252 -4.50 -7.33 5.71
C ARG A 252 -4.17 -6.33 4.62
N ILE A 253 -4.70 -6.51 3.41
CA ILE A 253 -4.35 -5.69 2.26
C ILE A 253 -5.63 -5.21 1.57
N GLN A 254 -5.68 -3.91 1.30
CA GLN A 254 -6.69 -3.27 0.49
C GLN A 254 -6.02 -2.62 -0.71
N LYS A 255 -6.74 -2.51 -1.83
CA LYS A 255 -6.25 -1.81 -3.00
C LYS A 255 -7.29 -0.89 -3.61
N VAL A 256 -6.80 0.16 -4.23
CA VAL A 256 -7.58 1.02 -5.12
C VAL A 256 -6.85 1.06 -6.45
N VAL A 257 -7.46 0.43 -7.44
CA VAL A 257 -6.94 0.28 -8.80
C VAL A 257 -7.41 1.44 -9.64
N ASN A 258 -6.45 1.99 -10.37
CA ASN A 258 -6.63 3.11 -11.25
C ASN A 258 -6.12 2.73 -12.64
N ASN A 259 -7.05 2.60 -13.58
CA ASN A 259 -6.74 2.14 -14.93
C ASN A 259 -6.00 3.18 -15.77
N HIS A 260 -5.96 4.44 -15.31
CA HIS A 260 -5.30 5.56 -15.98
C HIS A 260 -3.93 5.87 -15.41
N SER A 261 -3.40 4.99 -14.54
CA SER A 261 -2.07 5.14 -13.96
C SER A 261 -1.29 3.82 -14.02
N THR A 262 -0.02 3.90 -14.42
CA THR A 262 0.92 2.76 -14.39
C THR A 262 1.73 2.72 -13.10
N GLU A 263 1.67 3.75 -12.27
CA GLU A 263 2.41 3.76 -11.01
C GLU A 263 1.57 3.14 -9.88
N VAL A 264 2.24 2.31 -9.08
CA VAL A 264 1.71 1.63 -7.91
C VAL A 264 2.49 2.07 -6.69
N ILE A 265 1.79 2.52 -5.64
CA ILE A 265 2.39 2.92 -4.37
C ILE A 265 1.96 1.96 -3.27
N TYR A 266 2.93 1.49 -2.48
CA TYR A 266 2.71 0.59 -1.35
C TYR A 266 2.84 1.37 -0.04
N PHE A 267 1.76 1.41 0.72
CA PHE A 267 1.73 1.95 2.07
C PHE A 267 1.59 0.80 3.06
N TYR A 268 2.41 0.82 4.10
CA TYR A 268 2.32 -0.09 5.23
C TYR A 268 1.87 0.67 6.48
N TYR A 269 0.93 0.11 7.22
CA TYR A 269 0.43 0.64 8.48
C TYR A 269 0.86 -0.33 9.58
N ASP A 270 1.69 0.15 10.49
CA ASP A 270 2.23 -0.68 11.57
C ASP A 270 1.14 -1.11 12.58
N GLN A 271 1.55 -1.82 13.63
CA GLN A 271 0.65 -2.28 14.70
C GLN A 271 -0.07 -1.14 15.44
N HIS A 272 0.46 0.08 15.40
CA HIS A 272 -0.10 1.28 16.01
C HIS A 272 -0.74 2.23 15.00
N ASP A 273 -0.87 1.79 13.74
CA ASP A 273 -1.47 2.53 12.64
C ASP A 273 -0.69 3.76 12.19
N ASN A 274 0.63 3.75 12.39
CA ASN A 274 1.52 4.69 11.74
C ASN A 274 1.68 4.33 10.27
N GLU A 275 1.55 5.33 9.40
CA GLU A 275 1.72 5.16 7.96
C GLU A 275 3.19 5.20 7.55
N HIS A 276 3.58 4.21 6.74
CA HIS A 276 4.88 4.10 6.09
C HIS A 276 4.69 4.00 4.57
N ARG A 277 5.13 5.02 3.83
CA ARG A 277 5.27 4.93 2.37
C ARG A 277 6.49 4.07 2.04
N ILE A 278 6.27 2.80 1.68
CA ILE A 278 7.34 1.82 1.51
C ILE A 278 8.11 2.06 0.22
N CYS A 279 7.42 2.02 -0.92
CA CYS A 279 8.02 2.25 -2.24
C CYS A 279 6.94 2.56 -3.28
N SER A 280 7.37 2.99 -4.48
CA SER A 280 6.53 2.98 -5.68
C SER A 280 7.19 2.19 -6.79
N ARG A 281 6.37 1.58 -7.66
CA ARG A 281 6.81 0.80 -8.83
C ARG A 281 5.96 1.15 -10.04
N ILE A 282 6.57 1.10 -11.22
CA ILE A 282 5.84 1.09 -12.48
C ILE A 282 5.33 -0.35 -12.71
N LYS A 283 4.04 -0.49 -12.99
CA LYS A 283 3.45 -1.75 -13.44
C LYS A 283 3.47 -1.81 -14.96
N GLU A 284 3.81 -2.98 -15.48
CA GLU A 284 3.79 -3.29 -16.89
C GLU A 284 2.67 -4.31 -17.15
N SER A 285 1.78 -3.98 -18.09
CA SER A 285 0.70 -4.90 -18.48
C SER A 285 1.15 -5.75 -19.67
N LEU A 286 1.17 -7.06 -19.47
CA LEU A 286 1.71 -8.03 -20.41
C LEU A 286 0.66 -9.07 -20.75
N THR A 287 0.70 -9.61 -21.96
CA THR A 287 -0.12 -10.78 -22.29
C THR A 287 0.25 -11.95 -21.39
N ARG A 288 -0.74 -12.60 -20.77
CA ARG A 288 -0.51 -13.76 -19.92
C ARG A 288 0.21 -14.87 -20.68
N LYS A 289 1.02 -15.65 -19.97
CA LYS A 289 1.70 -16.82 -20.49
C LYS A 289 1.24 -18.09 -19.78
N ARG A 290 1.36 -19.21 -20.49
CA ARG A 290 1.18 -20.55 -19.94
C ARG A 290 2.36 -21.41 -20.38
N ARG A 291 2.93 -22.15 -19.44
CA ARG A 291 3.92 -23.18 -19.79
C ARG A 291 3.23 -24.35 -20.51
N VAL A 292 3.80 -24.77 -21.64
CA VAL A 292 3.41 -25.95 -22.40
C VAL A 292 4.63 -26.83 -22.64
N ASN A 293 4.41 -28.16 -22.64
CA ASN A 293 5.46 -29.18 -22.86
C ASN A 293 5.43 -29.70 -24.30
N THR A 294 5.04 -28.84 -25.24
CA THR A 294 4.94 -29.17 -26.66
C THR A 294 5.28 -27.94 -27.45
N ILE A 295 6.06 -28.12 -28.52
CA ILE A 295 6.36 -27.06 -29.46
C ILE A 295 5.05 -26.54 -30.05
N PRO A 296 4.66 -25.26 -29.83
CA PRO A 296 3.45 -24.72 -30.43
C PRO A 296 3.55 -24.74 -31.96
N PRO A 297 2.45 -25.05 -32.69
CA PRO A 297 2.41 -24.98 -34.14
C PRO A 297 2.88 -23.64 -34.68
N VAL A 298 3.47 -23.60 -35.89
CA VAL A 298 4.00 -22.38 -36.51
C VAL A 298 2.96 -21.25 -36.53
N ALA A 299 1.72 -21.57 -36.89
CA ALA A 299 0.60 -20.61 -36.90
C ALA A 299 0.28 -20.02 -35.52
N GLN A 300 0.64 -20.71 -34.43
CA GLN A 300 0.37 -20.30 -33.04
C GLN A 300 1.58 -19.70 -32.32
N ARG A 301 2.81 -19.85 -32.85
CA ARG A 301 4.00 -19.18 -32.32
C ARG A 301 4.44 -17.96 -33.15
N GLY A 302 4.04 -17.86 -34.41
CA GLY A 302 4.48 -16.77 -35.29
C GLY A 302 5.92 -16.96 -35.80
N THR A 303 6.54 -15.88 -36.24
CA THR A 303 7.89 -15.88 -36.83
C THR A 303 8.94 -15.65 -35.74
N LEU A 304 10.06 -16.35 -35.80
CA LEU A 304 11.19 -16.12 -34.89
C LEU A 304 11.74 -14.71 -35.13
N LEU A 305 11.79 -13.88 -34.09
CA LEU A 305 12.33 -12.52 -34.16
C LEU A 305 13.76 -12.46 -33.63
N GLN A 306 14.02 -13.16 -32.52
CA GLN A 306 15.28 -13.05 -31.79
C GLN A 306 15.63 -14.37 -31.13
N THR A 307 16.93 -14.65 -31.07
CA THR A 307 17.52 -15.66 -30.19
C THR A 307 18.41 -14.95 -29.19
N ILE A 308 18.18 -15.16 -27.90
CA ILE A 308 19.02 -14.64 -26.81
C ILE A 308 19.84 -15.79 -26.24
N ASP A 309 21.15 -15.63 -26.13
CA ASP A 309 22.05 -16.63 -25.54
C ASP A 309 22.22 -16.36 -24.03
N TYR A 310 21.98 -17.38 -23.21
CA TYR A 310 22.12 -17.32 -21.75
C TYR A 310 23.39 -18.01 -21.24
N THR A 311 24.28 -18.46 -22.12
CA THR A 311 25.54 -19.11 -21.74
C THR A 311 26.37 -18.26 -20.78
N ALA A 312 26.52 -16.95 -21.07
CA ALA A 312 27.25 -16.03 -20.19
C ALA A 312 26.58 -15.87 -18.81
N ASN A 313 25.25 -15.89 -18.75
CA ASN A 313 24.49 -15.76 -17.51
C ASN A 313 24.64 -16.99 -16.63
N ARG A 314 24.60 -18.17 -17.24
CA ARG A 314 24.85 -19.44 -16.55
C ARG A 314 26.28 -19.51 -16.06
N ALA A 315 27.24 -19.04 -16.84
CA ALA A 315 28.64 -18.92 -16.42
C ALA A 315 28.81 -17.95 -15.23
N ALA A 316 27.98 -16.90 -15.15
CA ALA A 316 27.92 -16.00 -14.01
C ALA A 316 27.17 -16.59 -12.78
N GLY A 317 26.56 -17.77 -12.92
CA GLY A 317 25.90 -18.50 -11.83
C GLY A 317 24.37 -18.31 -11.74
N GLU A 318 23.71 -17.85 -12.81
CA GLU A 318 22.24 -17.87 -12.89
C GLU A 318 21.71 -19.32 -12.97
N ASN A 319 20.78 -19.65 -12.09
CA ASN A 319 20.09 -20.95 -12.08
C ASN A 319 18.94 -20.92 -13.09
N ILE A 320 19.29 -20.96 -14.38
CA ILE A 320 18.38 -21.00 -15.51
C ILE A 320 18.59 -22.30 -16.30
N ASP A 321 17.49 -23.01 -16.56
CA ASP A 321 17.48 -24.28 -17.33
C ASP A 321 17.64 -24.05 -18.85
N ALA A 322 17.32 -22.85 -19.34
CA ALA A 322 17.41 -22.51 -20.75
C ALA A 322 18.83 -22.09 -21.14
N HIS A 323 19.38 -22.68 -22.21
CA HIS A 323 20.63 -22.24 -22.82
C HIS A 323 20.44 -21.04 -23.75
N GLN A 324 19.29 -20.98 -24.41
CA GLN A 324 18.89 -19.88 -25.28
C GLN A 324 17.41 -19.57 -25.07
N LEU A 325 16.99 -18.37 -25.45
CA LEU A 325 15.59 -17.96 -25.50
C LEU A 325 15.24 -17.57 -26.94
N LEU A 326 14.29 -18.30 -27.52
CA LEU A 326 13.71 -18.02 -28.82
C LEU A 326 12.47 -17.14 -28.62
N VAL A 327 12.53 -15.90 -29.08
CA VAL A 327 11.45 -14.91 -28.99
C VAL A 327 10.73 -14.81 -30.33
N TYR A 328 9.42 -15.04 -30.32
CA TYR A 328 8.62 -15.00 -31.54
C TYR A 328 7.72 -13.76 -31.63
N SER A 329 7.29 -13.46 -32.86
CA SER A 329 6.57 -12.23 -33.20
C SER A 329 5.23 -12.05 -32.51
N ASN A 330 4.63 -13.13 -32.02
CA ASN A 330 3.40 -13.05 -31.25
C ASN A 330 3.66 -13.02 -29.74
N GLY A 331 4.91 -13.00 -29.28
CA GLY A 331 5.29 -13.03 -27.87
C GLY A 331 5.47 -14.43 -27.28
N THR A 332 5.23 -15.51 -28.04
CA THR A 332 5.56 -16.88 -27.60
C THR A 332 7.07 -17.02 -27.42
N LEU A 333 7.46 -17.79 -26.40
CA LEU A 333 8.85 -18.00 -26.05
C LEU A 333 9.19 -19.49 -25.95
N GLY A 334 10.38 -19.88 -26.42
CA GLY A 334 10.89 -21.26 -26.32
C GLY A 334 12.33 -21.29 -25.83
N ASP A 335 12.73 -22.34 -25.13
CA ASP A 335 14.11 -22.49 -24.62
C ASP A 335 15.13 -23.01 -25.67
N GLY A 336 14.63 -23.29 -26.89
CA GLY A 336 15.42 -23.74 -28.04
C GLY A 336 16.16 -25.07 -27.86
N ALA A 337 15.90 -25.83 -26.79
CA ALA A 337 16.60 -27.08 -26.49
C ALA A 337 15.66 -28.19 -26.03
N THR A 338 14.50 -27.87 -25.45
CA THR A 338 13.55 -28.84 -24.91
C THR A 338 12.12 -28.59 -25.41
N ASP A 339 11.18 -29.36 -24.85
CA ASP A 339 9.75 -29.22 -25.07
C ASP A 339 9.12 -28.12 -24.19
N LYS A 340 9.90 -27.37 -23.40
CA LYS A 340 9.43 -26.30 -22.50
C LYS A 340 9.23 -24.96 -23.23
N TRP A 341 7.97 -24.57 -23.41
CA TRP A 341 7.57 -23.34 -24.08
C TRP A 341 6.62 -22.50 -23.23
N TYR A 342 6.62 -21.19 -23.45
CA TYR A 342 5.72 -20.23 -22.81
C TYR A 342 4.89 -19.55 -23.89
N ALA A 343 3.72 -20.13 -24.14
CA ALA A 343 2.77 -19.62 -25.10
C ALA A 343 1.86 -18.57 -24.46
N ASN A 344 1.34 -17.65 -25.28
CA ASN A 344 0.35 -16.69 -24.78
C ASN A 344 -0.94 -17.39 -24.36
N GLN A 345 -1.55 -16.83 -23.33
CA GLN A 345 -2.89 -17.14 -22.84
C GLN A 345 -3.75 -15.88 -22.98
N GLN A 346 -5.06 -16.07 -23.10
CA GLN A 346 -6.01 -14.95 -23.09
C GLN A 346 -5.88 -14.11 -21.80
N GLY A 347 -5.98 -12.79 -21.97
CA GLY A 347 -5.93 -11.82 -20.88
C GLY A 347 -4.52 -11.29 -20.62
N ASN A 348 -4.47 -10.28 -19.76
CA ASN A 348 -3.23 -9.62 -19.36
C ASN A 348 -2.90 -9.91 -17.90
N VAL A 349 -1.63 -9.72 -17.55
CA VAL A 349 -1.13 -9.68 -16.19
C VAL A 349 -0.33 -8.40 -16.00
N ASP A 350 -0.56 -7.72 -14.89
CA ASP A 350 0.28 -6.61 -14.47
C ASP A 350 1.45 -7.16 -13.64
N LEU A 351 2.68 -6.79 -13.98
CA LEU A 351 3.87 -7.12 -13.21
C LEU A 351 4.55 -5.85 -12.73
N VAL A 352 5.16 -5.93 -11.55
CA VAL A 352 6.15 -4.97 -11.05
C VAL A 352 7.47 -5.71 -10.86
N ASP A 353 8.57 -5.01 -11.12
CA ASP A 353 9.88 -5.52 -10.70
C ASP A 353 10.05 -5.32 -9.17
N MET A 354 10.73 -6.25 -8.53
CA MET A 354 10.98 -6.29 -7.09
C MET A 354 12.36 -5.76 -6.75
N ASP A 355 13.25 -5.60 -7.73
CA ASP A 355 14.59 -5.05 -7.51
C ASP A 355 14.51 -3.52 -7.48
N ILE A 356 14.30 -2.97 -6.28
CA ILE A 356 14.12 -1.53 -6.09
C ILE A 356 15.47 -0.81 -6.16
N LEU A 357 16.53 -1.47 -5.71
CA LEU A 357 17.90 -0.96 -5.82
C LEU A 357 18.52 -1.14 -7.22
N ALA A 358 17.77 -1.75 -8.15
CA ALA A 358 18.15 -1.95 -9.55
C ALA A 358 19.51 -2.65 -9.73
N ASN A 359 19.74 -3.71 -8.95
CA ASN A 359 21.02 -4.41 -8.94
C ASN A 359 21.20 -5.28 -10.19
N ALA A 360 22.08 -4.90 -11.12
CA ALA A 360 22.28 -5.65 -12.37
C ALA A 360 22.87 -7.06 -12.19
N GLY A 361 23.35 -7.41 -11.00
CA GLY A 361 24.10 -8.64 -10.77
C GLY A 361 23.25 -9.92 -10.76
N VAL A 362 23.84 -11.02 -11.24
CA VAL A 362 23.31 -12.38 -11.10
C VAL A 362 24.47 -13.30 -10.70
N GLY A 363 24.21 -14.33 -9.89
CA GLY A 363 25.25 -15.24 -9.41
C GLY A 363 25.03 -15.78 -8.01
N PRO A 364 26.05 -16.44 -7.42
CA PRO A 364 25.99 -17.06 -6.10
C PRO A 364 26.02 -16.07 -4.93
N GLN A 365 26.39 -14.83 -5.14
CA GLN A 365 26.29 -13.79 -4.12
C GLN A 365 24.84 -13.33 -3.95
N ILE A 366 24.51 -12.89 -2.74
CA ILE A 366 23.22 -12.26 -2.45
C ILE A 366 23.30 -10.81 -2.91
N PHE A 367 22.37 -10.40 -3.77
CA PHE A 367 22.20 -9.03 -4.20
C PHE A 367 21.05 -8.41 -3.43
N GLU A 368 21.33 -7.34 -2.68
CA GLU A 368 20.27 -6.60 -2.00
C GLU A 368 19.39 -5.91 -3.03
N ALA A 369 18.08 -6.19 -2.92
CA ALA A 369 17.06 -5.69 -3.80
C ALA A 369 16.26 -4.56 -3.15
N PHE A 370 16.14 -4.59 -1.82
CA PHE A 370 15.43 -3.59 -1.05
C PHE A 370 15.84 -3.59 0.42
N ASN A 371 15.85 -2.40 1.02
CA ASN A 371 16.18 -2.18 2.42
C ASN A 371 15.50 -0.91 2.94
N TYR A 372 14.20 -1.00 3.19
CA TYR A 372 13.49 0.03 3.93
C TYR A 372 13.79 -0.11 5.42
N ASN A 373 14.18 0.97 6.08
CA ASN A 373 14.41 1.01 7.52
C ASN A 373 14.08 2.40 8.05
N ARG A 374 12.89 2.57 8.62
CA ARG A 374 12.43 3.85 9.17
C ARG A 374 11.41 3.62 10.29
N ASP A 375 11.54 4.39 11.36
CA ASP A 375 10.59 4.45 12.48
C ASP A 375 10.22 3.06 13.04
N GLY A 376 11.21 2.17 13.14
CA GLY A 376 11.03 0.81 13.67
C GLY A 376 10.46 -0.21 12.68
N VAL A 377 10.05 0.20 11.47
CA VAL A 377 9.66 -0.71 10.38
C VAL A 377 10.86 -0.98 9.49
N ILE A 378 11.16 -2.27 9.29
CA ILE A 378 12.25 -2.72 8.43
C ILE A 378 11.71 -3.76 7.45
N ILE A 379 11.96 -3.53 6.16
CA ILE A 379 11.67 -4.48 5.07
C ILE A 379 12.94 -4.65 4.27
N ARG A 380 13.55 -5.83 4.36
CA ARG A 380 14.83 -6.13 3.72
C ARG A 380 14.79 -7.47 3.02
N TYR A 381 15.11 -7.47 1.73
CA TYR A 381 15.24 -8.72 0.96
C TYR A 381 16.26 -8.59 -0.17
N GLY A 382 16.67 -9.75 -0.69
CA GLY A 382 17.61 -9.86 -1.80
C GLY A 382 17.28 -10.99 -2.75
N PHE A 383 18.07 -11.08 -3.80
CA PHE A 383 18.00 -12.16 -4.78
C PHE A 383 19.34 -12.88 -4.87
N GLN A 384 19.28 -14.16 -5.19
CA GLN A 384 20.46 -15.00 -5.46
C GLN A 384 20.16 -15.88 -6.68
N HIS A 385 21.17 -16.14 -7.50
CA HIS A 385 21.08 -17.04 -8.66
C HIS A 385 20.01 -16.71 -9.72
N THR A 386 19.40 -15.53 -9.69
CA THR A 386 18.19 -15.27 -10.49
C THR A 386 18.08 -13.85 -11.00
N ARG A 387 17.52 -13.71 -12.20
CA ARG A 387 16.94 -12.46 -12.71
C ARG A 387 15.41 -12.50 -12.79
N ARG A 388 14.79 -13.55 -12.26
CA ARG A 388 13.33 -13.65 -12.15
C ARG A 388 12.83 -12.77 -11.00
N ARG A 389 12.82 -11.45 -11.20
CA ARG A 389 12.53 -10.45 -10.16
C ARG A 389 11.20 -9.74 -10.38
N SER A 390 10.35 -10.26 -11.25
CA SER A 390 9.04 -9.69 -11.54
C SER A 390 7.93 -10.50 -10.87
N ILE A 391 6.94 -9.80 -10.35
CA ILE A 391 5.84 -10.34 -9.54
C ILE A 391 4.58 -9.51 -9.80
N GLN A 392 3.39 -10.07 -9.57
CA GLN A 392 2.17 -9.26 -9.60
C GLN A 392 2.12 -8.27 -8.42
N PRO A 393 1.58 -7.05 -8.60
CA PRO A 393 1.43 -6.06 -7.54
C PRO A 393 0.73 -6.58 -6.27
N ASP A 394 -0.34 -7.37 -6.45
CA ASP A 394 -1.07 -8.00 -5.34
C ASP A 394 -0.16 -8.87 -4.47
N LEU A 395 0.62 -9.76 -5.11
CA LEU A 395 1.55 -10.66 -4.44
C LEU A 395 2.69 -9.89 -3.80
N PHE A 396 3.16 -8.81 -4.44
CA PHE A 396 4.22 -7.98 -3.89
C PHE A 396 3.77 -7.27 -2.60
N ALA A 397 2.54 -6.76 -2.57
CA ALA A 397 1.98 -6.17 -1.35
C ALA A 397 1.95 -7.18 -0.20
N GLY A 398 1.56 -8.44 -0.49
CA GLY A 398 1.58 -9.51 0.51
C GLY A 398 2.99 -9.87 0.96
N PHE A 399 3.96 -9.89 0.04
CA PHE A 399 5.35 -10.13 0.36
C PHE A 399 5.91 -9.03 1.27
N LEU A 400 5.76 -7.76 0.89
CA LEU A 400 6.21 -6.61 1.68
C LEU A 400 5.60 -6.61 3.10
N GLY A 401 4.29 -6.84 3.20
CA GLY A 401 3.59 -6.93 4.50
C GLY A 401 4.11 -8.07 5.38
N SER A 402 4.36 -9.23 4.76
CA SER A 402 4.90 -10.40 5.49
C SER A 402 6.27 -10.11 6.08
N LEU A 403 7.14 -9.45 5.31
CA LEU A 403 8.50 -9.12 5.76
C LEU A 403 8.48 -8.06 6.86
N ALA A 404 7.64 -7.04 6.72
CA ALA A 404 7.47 -6.00 7.74
C ALA A 404 7.01 -6.59 9.07
N GLN A 405 5.95 -7.42 9.04
CA GLN A 405 5.42 -8.05 10.24
C GLN A 405 6.41 -9.03 10.87
N PHE A 406 7.04 -9.90 10.07
CA PHE A 406 8.05 -10.84 10.57
C PHE A 406 9.17 -10.11 11.33
N ARG A 407 9.60 -8.96 10.81
CA ARG A 407 10.62 -8.16 11.48
C ARG A 407 10.12 -7.44 12.74
N GLN A 408 8.87 -6.95 12.75
CA GLN A 408 8.26 -6.33 13.92
C GLN A 408 7.98 -7.33 15.06
N GLU A 409 7.76 -8.61 14.73
CA GLU A 409 7.69 -9.71 15.68
C GLU A 409 9.06 -10.13 16.26
N GLY A 410 10.14 -9.45 15.85
CA GLY A 410 11.49 -9.61 16.42
C GLY A 410 12.41 -10.52 15.62
N HIS A 411 11.99 -10.99 14.44
CA HIS A 411 12.77 -11.92 13.63
C HIS A 411 13.70 -11.17 12.67
N THR A 412 15.00 -11.49 12.75
CA THR A 412 16.04 -10.66 12.11
C THR A 412 16.64 -11.21 10.83
N HIS A 413 16.11 -12.33 10.32
CA HIS A 413 16.61 -13.01 9.12
C HIS A 413 16.58 -12.14 7.87
N TYR A 414 17.65 -12.22 7.08
CA TYR A 414 17.69 -11.65 5.75
C TYR A 414 16.97 -12.57 4.76
N ILE A 415 15.85 -12.11 4.20
CA ILE A 415 15.05 -12.91 3.27
C ILE A 415 15.62 -12.82 1.87
N VAL A 416 15.95 -13.97 1.27
CA VAL A 416 16.53 -14.05 -0.06
C VAL A 416 15.65 -14.92 -0.94
N SER A 417 15.38 -14.46 -2.16
CA SER A 417 14.59 -15.20 -3.14
C SER A 417 15.46 -15.76 -4.27
N GLN A 418 15.13 -16.98 -4.70
CA GLN A 418 15.65 -17.61 -5.92
C GLN A 418 14.81 -17.24 -7.16
N GLY A 419 13.78 -16.42 -6.97
CA GLY A 419 13.06 -15.70 -8.01
C GLY A 419 11.58 -16.06 -8.14
N PHE A 420 10.88 -15.16 -8.82
CA PHE A 420 9.48 -15.24 -9.21
C PHE A 420 9.42 -15.47 -10.74
N SER A 421 9.02 -14.47 -11.54
CA SER A 421 9.08 -14.52 -13.00
C SER A 421 10.11 -13.56 -13.58
N TYR A 422 10.47 -13.76 -14.85
CA TYR A 422 11.10 -12.74 -15.67
C TYR A 422 10.11 -11.60 -15.97
N ALA A 423 10.65 -10.46 -16.42
CA ALA A 423 9.88 -9.27 -16.78
C ALA A 423 8.91 -9.51 -17.94
N ASP A 424 9.13 -10.54 -18.75
CA ASP A 424 8.23 -10.95 -19.83
C ASP A 424 7.17 -11.97 -19.39
N ALA A 425 6.95 -12.16 -18.08
CA ALA A 425 6.05 -13.16 -17.49
C ALA A 425 6.46 -14.65 -17.67
N SER A 426 7.63 -14.96 -18.23
CA SER A 426 8.18 -16.32 -18.31
C SER A 426 8.99 -16.70 -17.06
N CYS A 427 9.44 -17.97 -16.93
CA CYS A 427 10.12 -18.42 -15.69
C CYS A 427 10.97 -19.72 -15.80
N TYR A 428 11.56 -20.01 -16.96
CA TYR A 428 12.31 -21.25 -17.28
C TYR A 428 12.98 -21.94 -16.07
N PRO A 429 12.66 -23.21 -15.75
CA PRO A 429 11.75 -24.15 -16.43
C PRO A 429 10.33 -24.22 -15.83
N SER A 430 10.02 -23.41 -14.82
CA SER A 430 8.86 -23.64 -13.96
C SER A 430 7.53 -23.47 -14.70
N ALA A 431 6.50 -24.19 -14.27
CA ALA A 431 5.13 -23.98 -14.73
C ALA A 431 4.35 -23.00 -13.84
N GLU A 432 4.73 -22.87 -12.57
CA GLU A 432 3.94 -22.17 -11.55
C GLU A 432 4.35 -20.72 -11.37
N HIS A 433 5.62 -20.39 -11.65
CA HIS A 433 6.13 -19.02 -11.54
C HIS A 433 5.69 -18.11 -12.69
N VAL A 434 5.03 -18.68 -13.71
CA VAL A 434 4.59 -17.93 -14.89
C VAL A 434 3.68 -16.78 -14.44
N ASN A 435 3.75 -15.63 -15.12
CA ASN A 435 2.96 -14.44 -14.75
C ASN A 435 3.22 -13.93 -13.33
N GLY A 436 4.37 -14.26 -12.72
CA GLY A 436 4.74 -13.81 -11.38
C GLY A 436 3.81 -14.34 -10.29
N GLU A 437 3.25 -15.54 -10.47
CA GLU A 437 2.22 -16.14 -9.59
C GLU A 437 2.78 -16.99 -8.44
N ALA A 438 4.08 -17.28 -8.48
CA ALA A 438 4.79 -18.05 -7.48
C ALA A 438 6.23 -17.56 -7.35
N GLY A 439 6.85 -17.86 -6.21
CA GLY A 439 8.24 -17.52 -5.93
C GLY A 439 8.93 -18.55 -5.05
N ASP A 440 10.24 -18.61 -5.18
CA ASP A 440 11.10 -19.45 -4.35
C ASP A 440 11.87 -18.58 -3.37
N LEU A 441 11.79 -18.91 -2.08
CA LEU A 441 12.54 -18.26 -1.00
C LEU A 441 13.59 -19.23 -0.48
N ASN A 442 14.81 -18.74 -0.20
CA ASN A 442 15.79 -19.51 0.54
C ASN A 442 15.20 -19.94 1.88
N LEU A 443 15.53 -21.16 2.31
CA LEU A 443 15.19 -21.60 3.65
C LEU A 443 16.00 -20.81 4.69
N LEU A 444 15.39 -20.53 5.83
CA LEU A 444 16.03 -19.74 6.88
C LEU A 444 17.15 -20.51 7.57
N THR A 445 18.26 -19.82 7.83
CA THR A 445 19.40 -20.34 8.61
C THR A 445 19.44 -19.72 10.00
N ALA A 446 20.02 -20.43 10.96
CA ALA A 446 20.28 -19.91 12.30
C ALA A 446 21.26 -18.71 12.29
N GLN A 447 22.05 -18.56 11.23
CA GLN A 447 22.95 -17.43 11.01
C GLN A 447 22.22 -16.17 10.54
N GLN A 448 20.98 -16.29 10.06
CA GLN A 448 20.11 -15.17 9.67
C GLN A 448 20.64 -14.31 8.51
N ASP A 449 21.64 -14.81 7.78
CA ASP A 449 22.39 -14.10 6.74
C ASP A 449 21.79 -14.28 5.34
N GLY A 450 20.74 -15.07 5.20
CA GLY A 450 20.03 -15.32 3.94
C GLY A 450 20.71 -16.35 3.04
N VAL A 451 21.81 -16.95 3.48
CA VAL A 451 22.48 -18.04 2.75
C VAL A 451 21.55 -19.23 2.65
N ASN A 452 21.48 -19.85 1.47
CA ASN A 452 20.59 -20.98 1.26
C ASN A 452 20.99 -22.20 2.10
N THR A 453 20.00 -22.98 2.55
CA THR A 453 20.18 -24.25 3.25
C THR A 453 19.16 -25.29 2.79
N ILE A 454 19.14 -26.47 3.42
CA ILE A 454 18.16 -27.54 3.16
C ILE A 454 17.42 -27.93 4.44
N LEU A 455 16.21 -28.49 4.31
CA LEU A 455 15.33 -28.84 5.44
C LEU A 455 15.96 -29.77 6.48
N THR A 456 16.94 -30.60 6.08
CA THR A 456 17.62 -31.57 6.96
C THR A 456 18.98 -31.08 7.48
N ALA A 457 19.37 -29.85 7.18
CA ALA A 457 20.66 -29.31 7.61
C ALA A 457 20.62 -28.87 9.08
N ALA A 458 21.75 -29.04 9.78
CA ALA A 458 21.87 -28.65 11.18
C ALA A 458 21.70 -27.14 11.42
N ASN A 459 21.96 -26.31 10.41
CA ASN A 459 21.80 -24.86 10.50
C ASN A 459 20.44 -24.36 10.02
N PHE A 460 19.50 -25.23 9.64
CA PHE A 460 18.14 -24.85 9.28
C PHE A 460 17.37 -24.35 10.52
N ASP A 461 16.79 -23.17 10.40
CA ASP A 461 16.03 -22.50 11.46
C ASP A 461 14.53 -22.78 11.29
N TYR A 462 14.11 -23.94 11.78
CA TYR A 462 12.74 -24.45 11.60
C TYR A 462 11.70 -23.52 12.23
N ASP A 463 11.90 -23.09 13.47
CA ASP A 463 10.89 -22.32 14.21
C ASP A 463 10.61 -20.98 13.51
N ASN A 464 11.65 -20.25 13.10
CA ASN A 464 11.48 -19.02 12.35
C ASN A 464 10.90 -19.27 10.94
N GLN A 465 11.23 -20.40 10.31
CA GLN A 465 10.66 -20.77 9.02
C GLN A 465 9.15 -21.03 9.11
N VAL A 466 8.69 -21.67 10.19
CA VAL A 466 7.26 -21.90 10.49
C VAL A 466 6.54 -20.57 10.69
N ILE A 467 7.12 -19.66 11.48
CA ILE A 467 6.55 -18.33 11.73
C ILE A 467 6.43 -17.53 10.42
N LEU A 468 7.52 -17.40 9.66
CA LEU A 468 7.52 -16.71 8.37
C LEU A 468 6.44 -17.29 7.44
N ARG A 469 6.29 -18.62 7.42
CA ARG A 469 5.32 -19.28 6.54
C ARG A 469 3.87 -19.00 6.94
N ASN A 470 3.56 -18.98 8.24
CA ASN A 470 2.23 -18.61 8.74
C ASN A 470 1.92 -17.14 8.42
N ILE A 471 2.89 -16.23 8.58
CA ILE A 471 2.72 -14.83 8.21
C ILE A 471 2.45 -14.69 6.69
N LEU A 472 3.23 -15.37 5.85
CA LEU A 472 3.00 -15.39 4.39
C LEU A 472 1.59 -15.87 4.05
N PHE A 473 1.10 -16.90 4.74
CA PHE A 473 -0.26 -17.41 4.58
C PHE A 473 -1.32 -16.35 4.95
N ASP A 474 -1.12 -15.61 6.04
CA ASP A 474 -2.02 -14.54 6.46
C ASP A 474 -2.05 -13.36 5.49
N TYR A 475 -0.94 -13.07 4.82
CA TYR A 475 -0.84 -12.05 3.77
C TYR A 475 -1.26 -12.53 2.38
N GLY A 476 -1.78 -13.76 2.28
CA GLY A 476 -2.47 -14.24 1.08
C GLY A 476 -1.78 -15.37 0.33
N PHE A 477 -0.53 -15.74 0.65
CA PHE A 477 0.15 -16.89 0.03
C PHE A 477 -0.43 -18.21 0.55
N GLY A 478 -1.62 -18.55 0.06
CA GLY A 478 -2.45 -19.63 0.60
C GLY A 478 -1.87 -21.03 0.46
N SER A 479 -0.88 -21.23 -0.41
CA SER A 479 -0.26 -22.53 -0.68
C SER A 479 1.26 -22.45 -0.79
N GLY A 480 1.90 -23.60 -0.63
CA GLY A 480 3.34 -23.74 -0.80
C GLY A 480 3.73 -25.19 -1.06
N ARG A 481 4.99 -25.42 -1.43
CA ARG A 481 5.57 -26.76 -1.54
C ARG A 481 6.74 -26.90 -0.57
N SER A 482 6.82 -28.08 0.03
CA SER A 482 7.90 -28.50 0.91
C SER A 482 8.04 -30.02 0.83
N GLU A 483 9.20 -30.58 1.11
CA GLU A 483 9.36 -32.02 1.33
C GLU A 483 9.01 -32.38 2.77
N ASN A 484 8.70 -33.66 3.00
CA ASN A 484 8.70 -34.18 4.36
C ASN A 484 10.16 -34.37 4.74
N PHE A 485 10.53 -34.03 5.97
CA PHE A 485 11.91 -34.12 6.45
C PHE A 485 11.93 -34.57 7.90
N SER A 486 13.11 -34.96 8.37
CA SER A 486 13.43 -35.06 9.79
C SER A 486 14.72 -34.29 10.02
N ASN A 487 14.73 -33.38 10.97
CA ASN A 487 15.89 -32.60 11.38
C ASN A 487 16.33 -32.98 12.80
N THR A 488 17.01 -34.12 12.89
CA THR A 488 17.57 -34.65 14.15
C THR A 488 18.59 -33.74 14.82
N SER A 489 19.02 -32.65 14.17
CA SER A 489 20.04 -31.72 14.68
C SER A 489 19.45 -30.48 15.36
N ASN A 490 18.18 -30.16 15.09
CA ASN A 490 17.45 -29.04 15.68
C ASN A 490 16.02 -29.47 16.03
N ALA A 491 15.92 -30.56 16.79
CA ALA A 491 14.66 -31.21 17.11
C ALA A 491 13.80 -30.31 18.00
N SER A 492 12.84 -29.61 17.38
CA SER A 492 11.58 -29.31 18.04
C SER A 492 10.98 -30.64 18.53
N THR A 493 10.30 -30.65 19.68
CA THR A 493 9.71 -31.88 20.27
C THR A 493 8.66 -32.57 19.38
N ALA A 494 8.37 -32.01 18.20
CA ALA A 494 7.40 -32.50 17.22
C ALA A 494 8.04 -33.04 15.90
N ASP A 495 9.37 -33.16 15.82
CA ASP A 495 10.03 -33.54 14.56
C ASP A 495 10.13 -35.07 14.35
N ASP A 496 9.46 -35.60 13.32
CA ASP A 496 9.61 -36.97 12.83
C ASP A 496 9.76 -37.01 11.29
N ALA A 497 9.87 -38.19 10.68
CA ALA A 497 10.06 -38.31 9.22
C ALA A 497 8.90 -37.76 8.35
N SER A 498 7.80 -37.31 8.97
CA SER A 498 6.63 -36.71 8.34
C SER A 498 6.50 -35.20 8.59
N THR A 499 7.44 -34.58 9.31
CA THR A 499 7.47 -33.13 9.53
C THR A 499 7.43 -32.39 8.20
N ARG A 500 6.58 -31.36 8.13
CA ARG A 500 6.40 -30.50 6.96
C ARG A 500 6.13 -29.07 7.39
N LEU A 501 6.58 -28.11 6.59
CA LEU A 501 6.26 -26.69 6.81
C LEU A 501 4.74 -26.44 6.71
N PRO A 502 4.18 -25.54 7.55
CA PRO A 502 2.74 -25.28 7.55
C PRO A 502 2.27 -24.71 6.21
N HIS A 503 0.99 -24.96 5.88
CA HIS A 503 0.38 -24.47 4.63
C HIS A 503 1.16 -24.88 3.36
N THR A 504 1.77 -26.07 3.38
CA THR A 504 2.47 -26.64 2.22
C THR A 504 1.98 -28.05 1.89
N THR A 505 2.13 -28.42 0.62
CA THR A 505 1.89 -29.76 0.10
C THR A 505 3.23 -30.48 -0.11
N HIS A 506 3.29 -31.75 0.29
CA HIS A 506 4.47 -32.59 0.08
C HIS A 506 4.81 -32.70 -1.42
N THR A 507 6.01 -32.29 -1.84
CA THR A 507 6.48 -32.42 -3.23
C THR A 507 7.95 -32.84 -3.28
N ALA A 508 8.21 -34.11 -3.59
CA ALA A 508 9.58 -34.65 -3.73
C ALA A 508 10.09 -34.69 -5.18
N THR A 509 9.21 -34.54 -6.17
CA THR A 509 9.57 -34.49 -7.60
C THR A 509 8.80 -33.36 -8.31
N PRO A 510 9.50 -32.30 -8.78
CA PRO A 510 10.91 -32.00 -8.51
C PRO A 510 11.15 -31.76 -7.01
N ARG A 511 12.42 -31.78 -6.59
CA ARG A 511 12.82 -31.60 -5.19
C ARG A 511 12.48 -30.18 -4.70
N HIS A 512 11.95 -30.08 -3.48
CA HIS A 512 11.62 -28.84 -2.75
C HIS A 512 12.17 -28.88 -1.31
N ASN A 513 13.34 -29.50 -1.12
CA ASN A 513 14.01 -29.55 0.17
C ASN A 513 15.01 -28.41 0.41
N ASN A 514 15.23 -27.53 -0.58
CA ASN A 514 16.29 -26.51 -0.59
C ASN A 514 15.77 -25.08 -0.82
N HIS A 515 14.45 -24.88 -0.76
CA HIS A 515 13.78 -23.59 -0.83
C HIS A 515 12.34 -23.76 -0.28
N LEU A 516 11.72 -22.65 0.12
CA LEU A 516 10.28 -22.56 0.32
C LEU A 516 9.65 -22.02 -0.96
N HIS A 517 8.87 -22.86 -1.64
CA HIS A 517 8.06 -22.44 -2.78
C HIS A 517 6.72 -21.89 -2.30
N VAL A 518 6.41 -20.64 -2.63
CA VAL A 518 5.14 -19.97 -2.26
C VAL A 518 4.30 -19.71 -3.50
N HIS A 519 3.02 -20.06 -3.44
CA HIS A 519 2.07 -19.90 -4.56
C HIS A 519 0.62 -19.83 -4.07
N GLY A 520 -0.33 -19.80 -5.02
CA GLY A 520 -1.76 -19.83 -4.69
C GLY A 520 -2.19 -18.59 -3.93
N PHE A 521 -1.70 -17.43 -4.35
CA PHE A 521 -2.02 -16.16 -3.71
C PHE A 521 -3.52 -15.86 -3.81
N THR A 522 -4.14 -15.46 -2.71
CA THR A 522 -5.56 -15.06 -2.68
C THR A 522 -5.68 -13.64 -3.24
N PRO A 523 -6.38 -13.42 -4.37
CA PRO A 523 -6.49 -12.10 -4.98
C PRO A 523 -7.06 -11.06 -4.02
N ILE A 524 -6.51 -9.85 -4.07
CA ILE A 524 -7.00 -8.73 -3.29
C ILE A 524 -8.14 -8.08 -4.07
N SER A 525 -9.33 -7.99 -3.47
CA SER A 525 -10.44 -7.25 -4.06
C SER A 525 -10.13 -5.76 -4.06
N ASP A 526 -10.47 -5.08 -5.15
CA ASP A 526 -10.52 -3.62 -5.19
C ASP A 526 -11.57 -3.10 -4.19
N ILE A 527 -11.37 -1.89 -3.66
CA ILE A 527 -12.32 -1.29 -2.72
C ILE A 527 -13.72 -1.04 -3.33
N TYR A 528 -13.83 -1.05 -4.66
CA TYR A 528 -15.08 -0.92 -5.41
C TYR A 528 -15.67 -2.25 -5.89
N ALA A 529 -15.05 -3.39 -5.58
CA ALA A 529 -15.45 -4.71 -6.08
C ALA A 529 -16.62 -5.35 -5.34
#